data_AF-A0A831UFQ4-F1
#
_entry.id   AF-A0A831UFQ4-F1
#
_cell.length_a   1.000
_cell.length_b   1.000
_cell.length_c   1.000
_cell.angle_alpha   90.00
_cell.angle_beta   90.00
_cell.angle_gamma   90.00
#
_symmetry.space_group_name_H-M   'P 1'
#
loop_
_entity.id
_entity.type
_entity.pdbx_description
1 polymer ?
#
loop_
_entity_poly.entity_id
_entity_poly.type
_entity_poly.pdbx_seq_one_letter_code
_entity_poly.pdbx_strand_id
1 'polypeptide(L)'
;LDCSAFVAQVYAELGVALPRTAKEQYQALSPVEALRPGDLVFFSFGGKEVDHVGIYLGRGVFAHASSYGSRVVIESLEAPFYQKAYRGARRVMASPAPPPGPSAGR
;
A
#
# COMPACT_ATOMS: atom_id res chain seq x y z
N LEU A 1 -10.52 0.03 -10.80
CA LEU A 1 -9.58 -0.61 -9.87
C LEU A 1 -9.01 0.47 -8.96
N ASP A 2 -9.40 0.48 -7.69
CA ASP A 2 -8.98 1.48 -6.71
C ASP A 2 -7.55 1.20 -6.20
N CYS A 3 -6.82 2.22 -5.78
CA CYS A 3 -5.42 2.10 -5.34
C CYS A 3 -5.26 1.15 -4.13
N SER A 4 -6.13 1.25 -3.13
CA SER A 4 -6.11 0.35 -1.98
C SER A 4 -6.56 -1.08 -2.32
N ALA A 5 -7.43 -1.23 -3.32
CA ALA A 5 -7.85 -2.53 -3.83
C ALA A 5 -6.72 -3.26 -4.54
N PHE A 6 -5.96 -2.56 -5.37
CA PHE A 6 -4.77 -3.08 -6.03
C PHE A 6 -3.74 -3.56 -5.00
N VAL A 7 -3.44 -2.72 -4.00
CA VAL A 7 -2.49 -3.08 -2.94
C VAL A 7 -2.97 -4.28 -2.14
N ALA A 8 -4.24 -4.29 -1.72
CA ALA A 8 -4.80 -5.42 -0.97
C ALA A 8 -4.75 -6.72 -1.77
N GLN A 9 -4.99 -6.68 -3.09
CA GLN A 9 -4.91 -7.85 -3.95
C GLN A 9 -3.47 -8.40 -4.05
N VAL A 10 -2.48 -7.52 -4.27
CA VAL A 10 -1.07 -7.93 -4.34
C VAL A 10 -0.62 -8.59 -3.04
N TYR A 11 -0.99 -8.04 -1.88
CA TYR A 11 -0.61 -8.63 -0.59
C TYR A 11 -1.41 -9.88 -0.24
N ALA A 12 -2.65 -10.01 -0.71
CA ALA A 12 -3.43 -11.22 -0.53
C ALA A 12 -2.80 -12.43 -1.24
N GLU A 13 -2.22 -12.24 -2.44
CA GLU A 13 -1.45 -13.28 -3.14
C GLU A 13 -0.20 -13.70 -2.35
N LEU A 14 0.32 -12.82 -1.51
CA LEU A 14 1.44 -13.08 -0.60
C LEU A 14 0.98 -13.57 0.79
N GLY A 15 -0.30 -13.88 0.97
CA GLY A 15 -0.87 -14.38 2.22
C GLY A 15 -1.07 -13.32 3.30
N VAL A 16 -1.00 -12.03 2.97
CA VAL A 16 -1.22 -10.93 3.91
C VAL A 16 -2.54 -10.22 3.64
N ALA A 17 -3.44 -10.27 4.62
CA ALA A 17 -4.70 -9.55 4.57
C ALA A 17 -4.50 -8.08 4.95
N LEU A 18 -4.80 -7.18 4.03
CA LEU A 18 -4.80 -5.74 4.29
C LEU A 18 -6.24 -5.19 4.37
N PRO A 19 -6.48 -4.16 5.20
CA PRO A 19 -7.76 -3.45 5.22
C PRO A 19 -8.15 -2.91 3.84
N ARG A 20 -9.46 -2.69 3.64
CA ARG A 20 -10.01 -2.35 2.32
C ARG A 20 -9.60 -0.96 1.86
N THR A 21 -9.51 0.01 2.76
CA THR A 21 -9.26 1.42 2.42
C THR A 21 -7.83 1.85 2.71
N ALA A 22 -7.33 2.84 1.96
CA ALA A 22 -5.99 3.39 2.16
C ALA A 22 -5.81 3.98 3.58
N LYS A 23 -6.86 4.63 4.10
CA LYS A 23 -6.89 5.17 5.47
C LYS A 23 -6.73 4.09 6.53
N GLU A 24 -7.48 2.99 6.44
CA GLU A 24 -7.37 1.89 7.39
C GLU A 24 -6.00 1.22 7.31
N GLN A 25 -5.46 1.01 6.10
CA GLN A 25 -4.09 0.49 5.91
C GLN A 25 -3.03 1.40 6.57
N TYR A 26 -3.17 2.72 6.39
CA TYR A 26 -2.26 3.70 7.00
C TYR A 26 -2.28 3.68 8.53
N GLN A 27 -3.45 3.41 9.12
CA GLN A 27 -3.65 3.34 10.57
C GLN A 27 -3.26 1.99 11.17
N ALA A 28 -3.46 0.90 10.42
CA ALA A 28 -3.22 -0.47 10.91
C ALA A 28 -1.75 -0.89 10.85
N LEU A 29 -0.96 -0.29 9.96
CA LEU A 29 0.43 -0.67 9.74
C LEU A 29 1.41 0.23 10.49
N SER A 30 2.63 -0.27 10.72
CA SER A 30 3.65 0.46 11.47
C SER A 30 4.35 1.52 10.60
N PRO A 31 4.57 2.76 11.10
CA PRO A 31 5.31 3.80 10.40
C PRO A 31 6.78 3.41 10.17
N VAL A 32 7.32 3.84 9.04
CA VAL A 32 8.74 3.68 8.70
C VAL A 32 9.32 4.97 8.12
N GLU A 33 10.55 5.26 8.48
CA GLU A 33 11.32 6.40 7.96
C GLU A 33 12.22 5.98 6.79
N ALA A 34 12.89 4.84 6.92
CA ALA A 34 13.73 4.27 5.87
C ALA A 34 12.94 3.30 4.99
N LEU A 35 12.61 3.77 3.79
CA LEU A 35 11.87 3.01 2.78
C LEU A 35 12.65 1.80 2.28
N ARG A 36 11.98 0.66 2.20
CA ARG A 36 12.46 -0.59 1.59
C ARG A 36 11.45 -1.07 0.55
N PRO A 37 11.88 -1.73 -0.54
CA PRO A 37 10.96 -2.34 -1.48
C PRO A 37 9.91 -3.20 -0.76
N GLY A 38 8.64 -3.02 -1.10
CA GLY A 38 7.50 -3.63 -0.41
C GLY A 38 6.99 -2.84 0.80
N ASP A 39 7.47 -1.63 1.06
CA ASP A 39 6.77 -0.70 1.94
C ASP A 39 5.61 -0.03 1.19
N LEU A 40 4.56 0.31 1.92
CA LEU A 40 3.43 1.06 1.38
C LEU A 40 3.65 2.55 1.59
N VAL A 41 3.54 3.32 0.52
CA VAL A 41 3.64 4.78 0.53
C VAL A 41 2.26 5.38 0.42
N PHE A 42 1.96 6.36 1.27
CA PHE A 42 0.63 6.95 1.39
C PHE A 42 0.63 8.43 1.05
N PHE A 43 -0.46 8.87 0.43
CA PHE A 43 -0.63 10.24 -0.02
C PHE A 43 -2.03 10.77 0.33
N SER A 44 -2.14 12.09 0.32
CA SER A 44 -3.40 12.82 0.45
C SER A 44 -3.53 13.80 -0.71
N PHE A 45 -4.30 13.44 -1.73
CA PHE A 45 -4.59 14.32 -2.86
C PHE A 45 -5.68 15.33 -2.50
N GLY A 46 -6.68 14.93 -1.71
CA GLY A 46 -7.70 15.82 -1.15
C GLY A 46 -7.24 16.67 0.04
N GLY A 47 -6.01 16.48 0.53
CA GLY A 47 -5.35 17.30 1.55
C GLY A 47 -5.78 17.07 3.01
N LYS A 48 -6.93 16.44 3.27
CA LYS A 48 -7.46 16.22 4.64
C LYS A 48 -7.07 14.88 5.24
N GLU A 49 -7.27 13.81 4.48
CA GLU A 49 -7.04 12.43 4.93
C GLU A 49 -6.28 11.64 3.87
N VAL A 50 -5.71 10.51 4.27
CA VAL A 50 -5.05 9.58 3.34
C VAL A 50 -6.12 8.96 2.45
N ASP A 51 -6.05 9.29 1.16
CA ASP A 51 -6.96 8.83 0.11
C ASP A 51 -6.25 7.98 -0.97
N HIS A 52 -4.92 7.90 -0.91
CA HIS A 52 -4.15 7.16 -1.90
C HIS A 52 -2.99 6.35 -1.30
N VAL A 53 -2.70 5.21 -1.92
CA VAL A 53 -1.64 4.27 -1.51
C VAL A 53 -0.94 3.66 -2.73
N GLY A 54 0.35 3.38 -2.59
CA GLY A 54 1.13 2.61 -3.55
C GLY A 54 2.19 1.73 -2.89
N ILE A 55 2.79 0.83 -3.67
CA ILE A 55 3.83 -0.10 -3.24
C ILE A 55 5.17 0.47 -3.68
N TYR A 56 6.06 0.74 -2.73
CA TYR A 56 7.40 1.20 -3.03
C TYR A 56 8.23 0.07 -3.64
N LEU A 57 8.90 0.35 -4.76
CA LEU A 57 9.69 -0.64 -5.51
C LEU A 57 11.21 -0.46 -5.28
N GLY A 58 11.61 0.51 -4.48
CA GLY A 58 13.01 0.93 -4.37
C GLY A 58 13.37 2.05 -5.34
N ARG A 59 14.59 2.59 -5.20
CA ARG A 59 15.15 3.63 -6.09
C ARG A 59 14.24 4.86 -6.29
N GLY A 60 13.47 5.23 -5.28
CA GLY A 60 12.59 6.39 -5.35
C GLY A 60 11.31 6.20 -6.18
N VAL A 61 10.99 4.99 -6.64
CA VAL A 61 9.77 4.74 -7.45
C VAL A 61 8.76 3.84 -6.75
N PHE A 62 7.50 3.97 -7.11
CA PHE A 62 6.39 3.21 -6.53
C PHE A 62 5.34 2.83 -7.57
N ALA A 63 4.69 1.68 -7.38
CA ALA A 63 3.58 1.22 -8.19
C ALA A 63 2.24 1.57 -7.52
N HIS A 64 1.29 2.09 -8.29
CA HIS A 64 -0.06 2.35 -7.80
C HIS A 64 -1.08 2.29 -8.94
N ALA A 65 -2.35 2.06 -8.59
CA ALA A 65 -3.44 2.25 -9.55
C ALA A 65 -3.76 3.75 -9.67
N SER A 66 -3.63 4.31 -10.86
CA SER A 66 -3.96 5.71 -11.12
C SER A 66 -5.46 5.88 -11.34
N SER A 67 -6.08 6.82 -10.62
CA SER A 67 -7.51 7.14 -10.68
C SER A 67 -7.96 7.57 -12.09
N TYR A 68 -7.07 8.16 -12.89
CA TYR A 68 -7.39 8.66 -14.23
C TYR A 68 -7.47 7.58 -15.32
N GLY A 69 -6.96 6.38 -15.06
CA GLY A 69 -6.86 5.35 -16.10
C GLY A 69 -7.26 3.94 -15.67
N SER A 70 -7.54 3.69 -14.39
CA SER A 70 -7.66 2.32 -13.84
C SER A 70 -6.49 1.41 -14.25
N ARG A 71 -5.31 2.00 -14.47
CA ARG A 71 -4.08 1.31 -14.85
C ARG A 71 -3.10 1.38 -13.69
N VAL A 72 -2.37 0.29 -13.51
CA VAL A 72 -1.21 0.26 -12.61
C VAL A 72 -0.07 0.97 -13.34
N VAL A 73 0.45 2.02 -12.73
CA VAL A 73 1.57 2.80 -13.24
C VAL A 73 2.69 2.82 -12.21
N ILE A 74 3.91 3.07 -12.69
CA ILE A 74 5.09 3.28 -11.86
C ILE A 74 5.51 4.73 -12.00
N GLU A 75 5.55 5.45 -10.89
CA GLU A 75 5.92 6.86 -10.85
C GLU A 75 7.00 7.12 -9.80
N SER A 76 7.69 8.26 -9.93
CA SER A 76 8.73 8.68 -8.99
C SER A 76 8.12 9.41 -7.79
N LEU A 77 8.55 9.04 -6.59
CA LEU A 77 8.26 9.76 -5.34
C LEU A 77 8.86 11.19 -5.35
N GLU A 78 9.89 11.41 -6.16
CA GLU A 78 10.54 12.71 -6.28
C GLU A 78 9.73 13.71 -7.13
N ALA A 79 8.66 13.26 -7.80
CA ALA A 79 7.80 14.18 -8.54
C ALA A 79 7.17 15.21 -7.58
N PRO A 80 7.20 16.52 -7.90
CA PRO A 80 6.72 17.58 -6.98
C PRO A 80 5.28 17.37 -6.48
N PHE A 81 4.42 16.82 -7.33
CA PHE A 81 3.05 16.47 -6.97
C PHE A 81 3.00 15.44 -5.83
N TYR A 82 3.74 14.34 -5.96
CA TYR A 82 3.78 13.28 -4.96
C TYR A 82 4.50 13.71 -3.68
N GLN A 83 5.57 14.50 -3.76
CA GLN A 83 6.23 15.06 -2.59
C GLN A 83 5.27 15.92 -1.74
N LYS A 84 4.47 16.79 -2.37
CA LYS A 84 3.50 17.64 -1.67
C LYS A 84 2.37 16.83 -1.03
N ALA A 85 1.95 15.76 -1.70
CA ALA A 85 0.87 14.90 -1.23
C ALA A 85 1.32 13.84 -0.24
N TYR A 86 2.62 13.59 -0.08
CA TYR A 86 3.15 12.51 0.75
C TYR A 86 2.71 12.66 2.22
N ARG A 87 2.28 11.54 2.81
CA ARG A 87 1.85 11.46 4.23
C ARG A 87 2.66 10.48 5.05
N GLY A 88 3.64 9.82 4.42
CA GLY A 88 4.51 8.85 5.08
C GLY A 88 4.35 7.45 4.51
N ALA A 89 5.16 6.54 5.02
CA ALA A 89 5.15 5.15 4.63
C ALA A 89 4.82 4.23 5.81
N ARG A 90 4.31 3.05 5.48
CA ARG A 90 4.07 1.98 6.42
C ARG A 90 4.67 0.67 5.93
N ARG A 91 5.14 -0.14 6.86
CA ARG A 91 5.63 -1.48 6.56
C ARG A 91 4.60 -2.52 6.91
N VAL A 92 4.35 -3.39 5.95
CA VAL A 92 3.61 -4.62 6.17
C VAL A 92 4.54 -5.59 6.89
N MET A 93 4.43 -5.65 8.22
CA MET A 93 5.09 -6.70 8.99
C MET A 93 4.32 -7.99 8.75
N ALA A 94 4.85 -8.86 7.89
CA ALA A 94 4.39 -10.24 7.87
C ALA A 94 4.71 -10.83 9.24
N SER A 95 3.72 -10.90 10.13
CA SER A 95 3.72 -12.01 11.07
C SER A 95 3.46 -13.24 10.20
N PRO A 96 4.35 -14.24 10.15
CA PRO A 96 4.05 -15.49 9.46
C PRO A 96 2.96 -16.19 10.28
N ALA A 97 1.70 -15.78 10.10
CA ALA A 97 0.60 -16.62 10.50
C ALA A 97 0.63 -17.80 9.51
N PRO A 98 0.87 -19.03 9.97
CA PRO A 98 0.74 -20.19 9.09
C PRO A 98 -0.69 -20.18 8.51
N PRO A 99 -0.88 -20.67 7.27
CA PRO A 99 -2.22 -20.76 6.69
C PRO A 99 -3.14 -21.50 7.68
N PRO A 100 -4.41 -21.10 7.83
CA PRO A 100 -5.34 -21.87 8.64
C PRO A 100 -5.32 -23.30 8.11
N GLY A 101 -4.83 -24.23 8.94
CA GLY A 101 -4.81 -25.64 8.61
C GLY A 101 -6.22 -26.08 8.20
N PRO A 102 -6.35 -27.10 7.34
CA PRO A 102 -7.66 -27.56 6.92
C PRO A 102 -8.51 -27.85 8.16
N SER A 103 -9.60 -27.10 8.31
CA SER A 103 -10.64 -27.42 9.28
C SER A 103 -11.09 -28.84 8.97
N ALA A 104 -10.69 -29.77 9.84
CA ALA A 104 -11.16 -31.14 9.80
C ALA A 104 -12.66 -31.11 10.13
N GLY A 105 -13.47 -30.90 9.09
CA GLY A 105 -14.89 -31.08 9.14
C GLY A 105 -15.21 -32.56 9.23
N ARG A 106 -15.78 -32.93 10.38
CA ARG A 106 -16.64 -34.09 10.69
C ARG A 106 -16.17 -35.50 10.29
#